data_AF-A0A6J3EIK1-F1
#
_entry.id   AF-A0A6J3EIK1-F1
#
_cell.length_a   1.000
_cell.length_b   1.000
_cell.length_c   1.000
_cell.angle_alpha   90.00
_cell.angle_beta   90.00
_cell.angle_gamma   90.00
#
_symmetry.space_group_name_H-M   'P 1'
#
loop_
_entity.id
_entity.type
_entity.pdbx_description
1 polymer ?
#
loop_
_entity_poly.entity_id
_entity_poly.type
_entity_poly.pdbx_seq_one_letter_code
_entity_poly.pdbx_strand_id
1 'polypeptide(L)'
;MEGEGGYEPGFVGIRFCQECNNMLYPKEDKENRILLYACRNCDYQQEADNSCIYVNKITHEVECGHKEAVFFQSHSARAEDAMRLYYVCTAPHCGHRWTE
;
A
#
# COMPACT_ATOMS: atom_id res chain seq x y z
N MET A 1 -33.54 -14.46 -9.35
CA MET A 1 -32.67 -13.32 -9.69
C MET A 1 -31.27 -13.72 -9.25
N GLU A 2 -30.29 -13.49 -10.13
CA GLU A 2 -28.89 -13.97 -10.11
C GLU A 2 -28.21 -13.75 -8.73
N GLY A 3 -27.31 -14.59 -8.22
CA GLY A 3 -26.15 -15.19 -8.87
C GLY A 3 -24.90 -14.38 -8.49
N GLU A 4 -24.12 -14.88 -7.53
CA GLU A 4 -22.70 -14.58 -7.29
C GLU A 4 -22.27 -13.10 -7.11
N GLY A 5 -22.56 -12.51 -5.95
CA GLY A 5 -21.82 -11.35 -5.45
C GLY A 5 -20.57 -11.79 -4.68
N GLY A 6 -19.56 -12.30 -5.37
CA GLY A 6 -18.24 -12.51 -4.76
C GLY A 6 -17.77 -11.20 -4.16
N TYR A 7 -17.52 -11.16 -2.84
CA TYR A 7 -16.96 -9.99 -2.16
C TYR A 7 -15.53 -9.81 -2.63
N GLU A 8 -15.34 -9.23 -3.81
CA GLU A 8 -14.04 -8.74 -4.23
C GLU A 8 -13.81 -7.44 -3.46
N PRO A 9 -12.89 -7.41 -2.47
CA PRO A 9 -12.50 -6.13 -1.90
C PRO A 9 -11.99 -5.28 -3.07
N GLY A 10 -12.63 -4.13 -3.29
CA GLY A 10 -12.20 -3.18 -4.31
C GLY A 10 -10.70 -2.88 -4.15
N PHE A 11 -10.06 -2.42 -5.24
CA PHE A 11 -8.63 -2.10 -5.24
C PHE A 11 -8.25 -1.21 -4.05
N VAL A 12 -7.50 -1.76 -3.10
CA VAL A 12 -6.90 -1.00 -2.00
C VAL A 12 -5.59 -0.43 -2.52
N GLY A 13 -5.70 0.71 -3.18
CA GLY A 13 -4.57 1.39 -3.81
C GLY A 13 -3.65 2.10 -2.84
N ILE A 14 -2.41 2.30 -3.28
CA ILE A 14 -1.43 3.17 -2.63
C ILE A 14 -1.97 4.61 -2.65
N ARG A 15 -1.98 5.26 -1.48
CA ARG A 15 -2.39 6.67 -1.36
C ARG A 15 -1.19 7.54 -1.00
N PHE A 16 -1.10 8.71 -1.62
CA PHE A 16 -0.03 9.68 -1.41
C PHE A 16 -0.55 10.93 -0.69
N CYS A 17 0.32 11.50 0.15
CA CYS A 17 0.09 12.75 0.84
C CYS A 17 0.03 13.91 -0.16
N GLN A 18 -1.00 14.75 -0.05
CA GLN A 18 -1.16 15.91 -0.95
C GLN A 18 -0.18 17.05 -0.68
N GLU A 19 0.49 17.06 0.47
CA GLU A 19 1.43 18.12 0.86
C GLU A 19 2.88 17.81 0.46
N CYS A 20 3.32 16.56 0.63
CA CYS A 20 4.72 16.16 0.43
C CYS A 20 4.90 14.92 -0.46
N ASN A 21 3.83 14.41 -1.08
CA ASN A 21 3.82 13.24 -1.95
C ASN A 21 4.40 11.93 -1.33
N ASN A 22 4.59 11.87 -0.02
CA ASN A 22 4.98 10.64 0.66
C ASN A 22 3.78 9.69 0.83
N MET A 23 4.03 8.39 0.90
CA MET A 23 2.99 7.38 1.09
C MET A 23 2.26 7.57 2.43
N LEU A 24 0.93 7.44 2.41
CA LEU A 24 0.11 7.48 3.61
C LEU A 24 0.01 6.09 4.24
N TYR A 25 -0.01 6.06 5.57
CA TYR A 25 -0.08 4.83 6.37
C TYR A 25 -1.39 4.76 7.15
N PRO A 26 -2.00 3.56 7.26
CA PRO A 26 -3.16 3.34 8.13
C PRO A 26 -2.88 3.76 9.58
N LYS A 27 -3.80 4.51 10.18
CA LYS A 27 -3.77 5.00 11.56
C LYS A 27 -5.17 4.91 12.16
N GLU A 28 -5.28 4.37 13.37
CA GLU A 28 -6.56 4.30 14.11
C GLU A 28 -6.82 5.62 14.85
N ASP A 29 -8.01 6.20 14.66
CA ASP A 29 -8.58 7.16 15.59
C ASP A 29 -9.49 6.41 16.58
N LYS A 30 -9.01 6.25 17.81
CA LYS A 30 -9.68 5.47 18.86
C LYS A 30 -10.93 6.14 19.41
N GLU A 31 -10.99 7.47 19.38
CA GLU A 31 -12.10 8.24 19.95
C GLU A 31 -13.33 8.10 19.06
N ASN A 32 -13.13 8.32 17.75
CA ASN A 32 -14.19 8.26 16.77
C ASN A 32 -14.39 6.86 16.17
N ARG A 33 -13.45 5.93 16.43
CA ARG A 33 -13.42 4.56 15.87
C ARG A 33 -13.39 4.56 14.34
N ILE A 34 -12.63 5.48 13.76
CA ILE A 34 -12.45 5.60 12.30
C ILE A 34 -11.02 5.25 11.89
N LEU A 35 -10.89 4.72 10.68
CA LEU A 35 -9.60 4.46 10.05
C LEU A 35 -9.15 5.71 9.29
N LEU A 36 -7.94 6.17 9.57
CA LEU A 36 -7.30 7.28 8.88
C LEU A 36 -6.10 6.78 8.05
N TYR A 37 -5.76 7.53 7.03
CA TYR A 37 -4.49 7.46 6.31
C TYR A 37 -3.67 8.70 6.66
N ALA A 38 -2.54 8.52 7.33
CA ALA A 38 -1.68 9.61 7.83
C ALA A 38 -0.29 9.58 7.20
N CYS A 39 0.25 10.76 6.91
CA CYS A 39 1.64 10.89 6.47
C CYS A 39 2.61 10.71 7.66
N ARG A 40 3.82 10.20 7.38
CA ARG A 40 4.89 10.11 8.40
C ARG A 40 5.80 11.32 8.46
N ASN A 41 5.76 12.19 7.44
CA ASN A 41 6.70 13.29 7.24
C ASN A 41 6.06 14.68 7.45
N CYS A 42 4.75 14.75 7.63
CA CYS A 42 3.98 15.97 7.89
C CYS A 42 2.68 15.61 8.65
N ASP A 43 1.89 16.62 9.01
CA ASP A 43 0.67 16.45 9.82
C ASP A 43 -0.57 16.05 9.00
N TYR A 44 -0.42 15.90 7.68
CA TYR A 44 -1.51 15.52 6.80
C TYR A 44 -2.11 14.14 7.16
N GLN A 45 -3.43 14.10 7.23
CA GLN A 45 -4.23 12.89 7.43
C GLN A 45 -5.58 13.01 6.73
N GLN A 46 -6.16 11.87 6.33
CA GLN A 46 -7.48 11.77 5.70
C GLN A 46 -8.23 10.52 6.17
N GLU A 47 -9.56 10.54 6.11
CA GLU A 47 -10.39 9.36 6.41
C GLU A 47 -10.28 8.28 5.32
N ALA A 48 -10.35 7.01 5.71
CA ALA A 48 -10.33 5.89 4.78
C ALA A 48 -11.75 5.55 4.29
N ASP A 49 -11.92 5.47 2.96
CA ASP A 49 -13.21 5.11 2.33
C ASP A 49 -13.59 3.63 2.54
N ASN A 50 -12.63 2.78 2.89
CA ASN A 50 -12.79 1.35 3.10
C ASN A 50 -11.88 0.88 4.25
N SER A 51 -12.38 -0.01 5.10
CA SER A 51 -11.62 -0.63 6.20
C SER A 51 -10.57 -1.64 5.73
N CYS A 52 -10.63 -2.09 4.46
CA CYS A 52 -9.63 -2.97 3.89
C CYS A 52 -8.32 -2.21 3.65
N ILE A 53 -7.28 -2.53 4.44
CA ILE A 53 -5.98 -1.82 4.39
C ILE A 53 -4.96 -2.44 3.43
N TYR A 54 -5.13 -3.70 3.06
CA TYR A 54 -4.16 -4.45 2.28
C TYR A 54 -4.86 -5.59 1.54
N VAL A 55 -4.56 -5.70 0.25
CA VAL A 55 -4.89 -6.85 -0.58
C VAL A 55 -3.62 -7.30 -1.29
N ASN A 56 -3.37 -8.60 -1.30
CA ASN A 56 -2.19 -9.15 -1.94
C ASN A 56 -2.55 -9.63 -3.36
N LYS A 57 -2.65 -8.70 -4.30
CA LYS A 57 -2.89 -8.99 -5.72
C LYS A 57 -2.00 -8.07 -6.55
N ILE A 58 -0.91 -8.59 -7.09
CA ILE A 58 0.00 -7.82 -7.95
C ILE A 58 -0.20 -8.28 -9.39
N THR A 59 -0.33 -7.31 -10.30
CA THR A 59 -0.48 -7.54 -11.74
C THR A 59 0.85 -7.78 -12.45
N HIS A 60 1.97 -7.63 -11.76
CA HIS A 60 3.33 -7.72 -12.28
C HIS A 60 3.86 -9.16 -12.13
N GLU A 61 4.33 -9.73 -13.23
CA GLU A 61 4.92 -11.07 -13.23
C GLU A 61 6.41 -10.97 -12.87
N VAL A 62 6.80 -11.58 -11.74
CA VAL A 62 8.22 -11.81 -11.41
C VAL A 62 8.69 -13.12 -12.05
N GLU A 63 10.00 -13.29 -12.25
CA GLU A 63 10.59 -14.47 -12.90
C GLU A 63 10.13 -15.82 -12.30
N CYS A 64 9.79 -15.84 -11.01
CA CYS A 64 9.29 -17.05 -10.33
C CYS A 64 7.79 -17.33 -10.56
N GLY A 65 7.08 -16.49 -11.30
CA GLY A 65 5.64 -16.61 -11.58
C GLY A 65 4.72 -16.24 -10.41
N HIS A 66 5.27 -15.83 -9.27
CA HIS A 66 4.49 -15.41 -8.09
C HIS A 66 3.84 -14.04 -8.34
N LYS A 67 2.61 -13.82 -7.86
CA LYS A 67 1.82 -12.60 -8.14
C LYS A 67 1.55 -11.76 -6.90
N GLU A 68 2.40 -11.91 -5.90
CA GLU A 68 2.28 -11.30 -4.59
C GLU A 68 3.65 -10.81 -4.13
N ALA A 69 3.65 -9.62 -3.53
CA ALA A 69 4.83 -8.92 -3.03
C ALA A 69 4.41 -7.92 -1.94
N VAL A 70 5.33 -7.64 -1.03
CA VAL A 70 5.20 -6.49 -0.13
C VAL A 70 5.86 -5.28 -0.77
N PHE A 71 5.34 -4.09 -0.50
CA PHE A 71 5.92 -2.83 -0.95
C PHE A 71 6.11 -1.85 0.21
N PHE A 72 7.09 -0.97 0.09
CA PHE A 72 7.38 0.07 1.06
C PHE A 72 8.16 1.22 0.42
N GLN A 73 8.10 2.41 1.04
CA GLN A 73 9.02 3.51 0.74
C GLN A 73 10.21 3.48 1.71
N SER A 74 11.36 3.96 1.25
CA SER A 74 12.54 4.12 2.11
C SER A 74 12.29 5.16 3.20
N HIS A 75 12.92 4.98 4.35
CA HIS A 75 12.96 5.99 5.42
C HIS A 75 14.00 7.08 5.16
N SER A 76 14.74 7.00 4.06
CA SER A 76 15.75 7.97 3.65
C SER A 76 15.09 9.29 3.22
N ALA A 77 15.62 10.40 3.72
CA ALA A 77 15.21 11.75 3.31
C ALA A 77 15.94 12.21 2.02
N ARG A 78 16.70 11.33 1.37
CA ARG A 78 17.40 11.68 0.13
C ARG A 78 16.40 11.83 -1.01
N ALA A 79 16.58 12.87 -1.83
CA ALA A 79 15.69 13.14 -2.96
C ALA A 79 15.61 11.97 -3.97
N GLU A 80 16.67 11.19 -4.12
CA GLU A 80 16.71 9.99 -4.99
C GLU A 80 15.87 8.81 -4.48
N ASP A 81 15.60 8.77 -3.17
CA ASP A 81 14.76 7.76 -2.51
C ASP A 81 13.34 8.28 -2.28
N ALA A 82 13.09 9.56 -2.55
CA ALA A 82 11.80 10.20 -2.35
C ALA A 82 10.77 9.63 -3.33
N MET A 83 9.62 9.22 -2.80
CA MET A 83 8.52 8.59 -3.56
C MET A 83 8.83 7.25 -4.23
N ARG A 84 10.07 6.73 -4.10
CA ARG A 84 10.46 5.45 -4.70
C ARG A 84 9.83 4.28 -3.94
N LEU A 85 9.15 3.40 -4.66
CA LEU A 85 8.57 2.18 -4.10
C LEU A 85 9.55 1.02 -4.25
N TYR A 86 9.81 0.34 -3.15
CA TYR A 86 10.56 -0.90 -3.10
C TYR A 86 9.60 -2.06 -2.98
N TYR A 87 9.69 -3.02 -3.88
CA TYR A 87 8.89 -4.22 -3.89
C TYR A 87 9.75 -5.44 -3.54
N VAL A 88 9.20 -6.38 -2.78
CA VAL A 88 9.85 -7.64 -2.42
C VAL A 88 8.87 -8.80 -2.58
N CYS A 89 9.19 -9.74 -3.46
CA CYS A 89 8.38 -10.93 -3.71
C CYS A 89 8.18 -11.73 -2.40
N THR A 90 6.94 -12.12 -2.10
CA THR A 90 6.61 -12.88 -0.88
C THR A 90 6.86 -14.39 -1.00
N ALA A 91 7.22 -14.91 -2.18
CA ALA A 91 7.53 -16.33 -2.34
C ALA A 91 8.77 -16.73 -1.51
N PRO A 92 8.70 -17.77 -0.66
CA PRO A 92 9.76 -18.15 0.29
C PRO A 92 11.16 -18.37 -0.32
N HIS A 93 11.22 -18.72 -1.61
CA HIS A 93 12.46 -19.05 -2.31
C HIS A 93 12.84 -18.05 -3.41
N CYS A 94 12.06 -16.99 -3.62
CA CYS A 94 12.34 -16.01 -4.66
C CYS A 94 13.20 -14.87 -4.11
N GLY A 95 12.70 -14.14 -3.10
CA GLY A 95 13.39 -12.99 -2.52
C GLY A 95 13.72 -11.85 -3.50
N HIS A 96 13.18 -11.89 -4.72
CA HIS A 96 13.42 -10.87 -5.75
C HIS A 96 12.93 -9.51 -5.27
N ARG A 97 13.75 -8.49 -5.54
CA ARG A 97 13.51 -7.10 -5.13
C ARG A 97 13.65 -6.21 -6.35
N TRP A 98 12.71 -5.30 -6.53
CA TRP A 98 12.72 -4.33 -7.62
C TRP A 98 12.15 -3.01 -7.15
N THR A 99 12.33 -2.00 -7.97
CA THR A 99 11.78 -0.65 -7.74
C THR A 99 11.14 -0.17 -9.01
N GLU A 100 10.08 0.61 -8.89
CA GLU A 100 9.56 1.46 -9.96
C GLU A 100 10.11 2.89 -9.84
#